data_AF-A0A2E9C9S9-F1
#
_entry.id   AF-A0A2E9C9S9-F1
#
_cell.length_a   1.000
_cell.length_b   1.000
_cell.length_c   1.000
_cell.angle_alpha   90.00
_cell.angle_beta   90.00
_cell.angle_gamma   90.00
#
_symmetry.space_group_name_H-M   'P 1'
#
loop_
_entity.id
_entity.type
_entity.pdbx_description
1 polymer ?
#
loop_
_entity_poly.entity_id
_entity_poly.type
_entity_poly.pdbx_seq_one_letter_code
_entity_poly.pdbx_strand_id
1 'polypeptide(L)'
;MTVNWPPEKISLSPGKRVLFLTKDLDLIKQQLYDGLNLNMSEVSPEDLLDDINTDVMTPAWVCFDHAPSEIAKNAYAGLMHDGMRVFNENALINGGFEVIVSGQRKGTGSSRETAAQCERWAGIRIVIASSFAPIHERNNINLGQLMGDYDMLERLQNGESISLEEFTSKYDPVTKLIVENGGLFPFAEKLSSEQISLPPLDTPTTPMTMAEKIISRNLVGHVDGQCVKPHDPVIAQVQGGYSHEFTTAQVHTFLSEEYGEDYSLPNPSKFAVFEDHLLYADHNPKFVPHMHKVQTLRDLQVKFQKHTGVRDYSAVDGVSPGICHQVAREEFIEIGDFIQATDSHTCMGGASNALTYGVGATEYASLVYSGFTFVKVPESIRFELVGTLNEGCTAKDVILFILSDHAREELTLNRSMEFGGPGLSSLSIDERATLCNMATECSGRTGICEADEALYDWMEKAQGLDRERMRALSVMPDEGAKYDGGVHTIDLAQIVPMVAHPGDPDKGIPSDPTNGAHISDIGNVAIDIAYGGSCTAGKEDDVAYYAEVCQEADKAGLQVKEGVDFYIQYGSGQVKDLAVRKGWHDL
;
A
#
# COMPACT_ATOMS: atom_id res chain seq x y z
N MET A 1 24.20 10.80 -10.83
CA MET A 1 23.09 11.78 -10.94
C MET A 1 23.69 13.18 -11.03
N THR A 2 23.06 14.12 -11.74
CA THR A 2 23.47 15.54 -11.68
C THR A 2 23.29 16.04 -10.25
N VAL A 3 24.33 16.61 -9.66
CA VAL A 3 24.42 16.95 -8.22
C VAL A 3 23.33 17.92 -7.73
N ASN A 4 22.57 18.57 -8.63
CA ASN A 4 21.55 19.57 -8.28
C ASN A 4 20.26 19.42 -9.13
N TRP A 5 19.46 18.38 -8.90
CA TRP A 5 18.09 18.31 -9.41
C TRP A 5 17.09 18.43 -8.24
N PRO A 6 15.99 19.21 -8.39
CA PRO A 6 15.66 20.08 -9.53
C PRO A 6 16.42 21.43 -9.50
N PRO A 7 16.70 22.05 -10.67
CA PRO A 7 17.24 23.41 -10.72
C PRO A 7 16.16 24.46 -10.42
N GLU A 8 16.54 25.68 -10.01
CA GLU A 8 15.61 26.80 -9.76
C GLU A 8 14.76 27.19 -10.98
N LYS A 9 15.29 26.90 -12.18
CA LYS A 9 14.66 27.17 -13.46
C LYS A 9 14.68 25.92 -14.33
N ILE A 10 13.50 25.46 -14.72
CA ILE A 10 13.26 24.26 -15.52
C ILE A 10 13.19 24.67 -16.99
N SER A 11 13.85 23.91 -17.86
CA SER A 11 13.78 24.04 -19.32
C SER A 11 14.03 22.66 -19.94
N LEU A 12 13.54 22.42 -21.15
CA LEU A 12 13.86 21.18 -21.86
C LEU A 12 15.34 21.17 -22.21
N SER A 13 16.02 20.08 -21.87
CA SER A 13 17.43 19.93 -22.13
C SER A 13 17.68 19.84 -23.64
N PRO A 14 18.74 20.48 -24.17
CA PRO A 14 19.05 20.41 -25.60
C PRO A 14 19.16 18.95 -26.10
N GLY A 15 18.39 18.62 -27.14
CA GLY A 15 18.36 17.29 -27.75
C GLY A 15 17.53 16.23 -27.02
N LYS A 16 16.89 16.58 -25.89
CA LYS A 16 15.89 15.73 -25.24
C LYS A 16 14.51 15.90 -25.88
N ARG A 17 13.70 14.86 -25.77
CA ARG A 17 12.40 14.73 -26.44
C ARG A 17 11.26 14.61 -25.43
N VAL A 18 10.03 14.81 -25.92
CA VAL A 18 8.79 14.62 -25.17
C VAL A 18 8.08 13.40 -25.74
N LEU A 19 7.65 12.47 -24.89
CA LEU A 19 6.88 11.29 -25.28
C LEU A 19 5.41 11.50 -24.94
N PHE A 20 4.54 11.49 -25.94
CA PHE A 20 3.09 11.50 -25.77
C PHE A 20 2.54 10.09 -25.82
N LEU A 21 1.87 9.67 -24.75
CA LEU A 21 1.15 8.41 -24.65
C LEU A 21 -0.25 8.61 -25.23
N THR A 22 -0.39 8.40 -26.54
CA THR A 22 -1.63 8.61 -27.29
C THR A 22 -2.50 7.36 -27.38
N LYS A 23 -3.81 7.52 -27.51
CA LYS A 23 -4.77 6.44 -27.79
C LYS A 23 -4.49 5.75 -29.13
N ASP A 24 -3.94 6.50 -30.10
CA ASP A 24 -3.32 5.92 -31.28
C ASP A 24 -1.93 5.35 -30.91
N LEU A 25 -1.85 4.03 -30.77
CA LEU A 25 -0.62 3.34 -30.37
C LEU A 25 0.47 3.40 -31.45
N ASP A 26 0.13 3.68 -32.71
CA ASP A 26 1.14 3.80 -33.77
C ASP A 26 1.88 5.13 -33.70
N LEU A 27 1.22 6.20 -33.23
CA LEU A 27 1.92 7.46 -32.91
C LEU A 27 2.93 7.29 -31.76
N ILE A 28 2.65 6.43 -30.78
CA ILE A 28 3.62 6.08 -29.74
C ILE A 28 4.83 5.39 -30.37
N LYS A 29 4.62 4.39 -31.25
CA LYS A 29 5.70 3.67 -31.93
C LYS A 29 6.56 4.60 -32.79
N GLN A 30 5.95 5.52 -33.54
CA GLN A 30 6.68 6.48 -34.36
C GLN A 30 7.57 7.41 -33.52
N GLN A 31 7.12 7.81 -32.33
CA GLN A 31 7.96 8.55 -31.39
C GLN A 31 9.12 7.67 -30.89
N LEU A 32 8.86 6.42 -30.50
CA LEU A 32 9.89 5.53 -29.94
C LEU A 32 10.97 5.15 -30.96
N TYR A 33 10.58 4.85 -32.21
CA TYR A 33 11.47 4.18 -33.16
C TYR A 33 11.81 5.00 -34.41
N ASP A 34 10.94 5.93 -34.81
CA ASP A 34 11.08 6.67 -36.08
C ASP A 34 11.51 8.14 -35.88
N GLY A 35 11.66 8.56 -34.61
CA GLY A 35 12.13 9.91 -34.26
C GLY A 35 11.06 11.00 -34.36
N LEU A 36 9.77 10.64 -34.44
CA LEU A 36 8.67 11.62 -34.42
C LEU A 36 8.71 12.45 -33.13
N ASN A 37 8.62 13.78 -33.24
CA ASN A 37 8.52 14.68 -32.11
C ASN A 37 7.21 15.44 -32.21
N LEU A 38 6.28 15.15 -31.31
CA LEU A 38 5.01 15.84 -31.21
C LEU A 38 5.15 17.06 -30.29
N ASN A 39 4.29 18.05 -30.51
CA ASN A 39 4.08 19.18 -29.63
C ASN A 39 2.70 19.12 -28.98
N MET A 40 2.57 19.71 -27.80
CA MET A 40 1.30 19.79 -27.08
C MET A 40 0.23 20.52 -27.91
N SER A 41 0.62 21.45 -28.80
CA SER A 41 -0.30 22.14 -29.72
C SER A 41 -0.81 21.28 -30.88
N GLU A 42 -0.22 20.09 -31.10
CA GLU A 42 -0.59 19.14 -32.16
C GLU A 42 -1.48 17.99 -31.66
N VAL A 43 -1.67 17.88 -30.33
CA VAL A 43 -2.38 16.76 -29.69
C VAL A 43 -3.40 17.32 -28.69
N SER A 44 -4.64 16.85 -28.74
CA SER A 44 -5.64 17.22 -27.72
C SER A 44 -5.49 16.32 -26.49
N PRO A 45 -5.75 16.80 -25.26
CA PRO A 45 -5.79 15.94 -24.08
C PRO A 45 -6.71 14.71 -24.23
N GLU A 46 -7.77 14.81 -25.03
CA GLU A 46 -8.68 13.69 -25.29
C GLU A 46 -8.06 12.58 -26.16
N ASP A 47 -6.99 12.88 -26.89
CA ASP A 47 -6.22 11.91 -27.70
C ASP A 47 -5.22 11.12 -26.84
N LEU A 48 -5.01 11.50 -25.59
CA LEU A 48 -4.04 10.87 -24.69
C LEU A 48 -4.66 9.66 -23.97
N LEU A 49 -3.80 8.69 -23.62
CA LEU A 49 -4.19 7.53 -22.83
C LEU A 49 -4.60 7.97 -21.42
N ASP A 50 -5.84 7.64 -21.08
CA ASP A 50 -6.39 7.74 -19.74
C ASP A 50 -6.17 6.41 -19.00
N ASP A 51 -6.33 6.41 -17.67
CA ASP A 51 -6.39 5.19 -16.86
C ASP A 51 -5.18 4.25 -17.02
N ILE A 52 -4.00 4.84 -17.19
CA ILE A 52 -2.75 4.09 -17.34
C ILE A 52 -2.48 3.35 -16.04
N ASN A 53 -2.80 2.06 -16.05
CA ASN A 53 -2.65 1.18 -14.90
C ASN A 53 -1.17 0.83 -14.67
N THR A 54 -0.75 0.69 -13.41
CA THR A 54 0.62 0.32 -13.05
C THR A 54 1.05 -1.03 -13.64
N ASP A 55 0.15 -1.99 -13.87
CA ASP A 55 0.44 -3.24 -14.58
C ASP A 55 0.76 -3.03 -16.07
N VAL A 56 0.23 -1.96 -16.69
CA VAL A 56 0.62 -1.56 -18.05
C VAL A 56 2.05 -1.02 -18.05
N MET A 57 2.40 -0.25 -17.03
CA MET A 57 3.72 0.38 -16.88
C MET A 57 4.81 -0.65 -16.48
N THR A 58 4.53 -1.52 -15.52
CA THR A 58 5.43 -2.57 -15.02
C THR A 58 4.62 -3.82 -14.64
N PRO A 59 4.39 -4.74 -15.59
CA PRO A 59 3.69 -5.99 -15.30
C PRO A 59 4.48 -6.85 -14.29
N ALA A 60 3.80 -7.72 -13.56
CA ALA A 60 4.37 -8.45 -12.40
C ALA A 60 5.77 -9.06 -12.61
N TRP A 61 6.06 -9.64 -13.78
CA TRP A 61 7.36 -10.25 -14.06
C TRP A 61 8.51 -9.22 -14.21
N VAL A 62 8.21 -7.97 -14.55
CA VAL A 62 9.16 -6.83 -14.52
C VAL A 62 9.47 -6.45 -13.09
N CYS A 63 8.48 -6.52 -12.19
CA CYS A 63 8.67 -6.24 -10.77
C CYS A 63 9.54 -7.30 -10.06
N PHE A 64 9.91 -8.41 -10.72
CA PHE A 64 10.89 -9.35 -10.17
C PHE A 64 12.34 -8.84 -10.28
N ASP A 65 12.57 -7.76 -11.05
CA ASP A 65 13.82 -7.03 -10.99
C ASP A 65 13.82 -6.10 -9.77
N HIS A 66 14.93 -6.05 -9.03
CA HIS A 66 15.08 -5.19 -7.85
C HIS A 66 15.74 -3.85 -8.18
N ALA A 67 16.61 -3.83 -9.20
CA ALA A 67 17.35 -2.63 -9.57
C ALA A 67 16.45 -1.76 -10.47
N PRO A 68 16.20 -0.49 -10.11
CA PRO A 68 15.37 0.41 -10.92
C PRO A 68 15.87 0.57 -12.36
N SER A 69 17.19 0.48 -12.57
CA SER A 69 17.81 0.51 -13.90
C SER A 69 17.43 -0.69 -14.77
N GLU A 70 17.23 -1.87 -14.17
CA GLU A 70 16.76 -3.07 -14.88
C GLU A 70 15.25 -3.02 -15.13
N ILE A 71 14.49 -2.54 -14.15
CA ILE A 71 13.04 -2.28 -14.28
C ILE A 71 12.77 -1.33 -15.46
N ALA A 72 13.54 -0.24 -15.56
CA ALA A 72 13.41 0.76 -16.62
C ALA A 72 13.59 0.20 -18.04
N LYS A 73 14.35 -0.90 -18.21
CA LYS A 73 14.50 -1.56 -19.53
C LYS A 73 13.17 -2.09 -20.05
N ASN A 74 12.23 -2.41 -19.17
CA ASN A 74 10.92 -2.95 -19.54
C ASN A 74 9.78 -2.01 -19.16
N ALA A 75 10.03 -0.70 -19.12
CA ALA A 75 8.99 0.30 -18.94
C ALA A 75 7.89 0.14 -20.01
N TYR A 76 6.64 0.18 -19.58
CA TYR A 76 5.44 0.02 -20.40
C TYR A 76 5.30 -1.34 -21.10
N ALA A 77 5.95 -2.39 -20.58
CA ALA A 77 5.88 -3.73 -21.18
C ALA A 77 4.49 -4.38 -21.16
N GLY A 78 3.54 -3.86 -20.38
CA GLY A 78 2.15 -4.29 -20.37
C GLY A 78 1.28 -3.61 -21.44
N LEU A 79 1.79 -2.58 -22.14
CA LEU A 79 1.06 -1.95 -23.24
C LEU A 79 1.21 -2.78 -24.51
N MET A 80 0.15 -3.50 -24.86
CA MET A 80 0.14 -4.46 -25.97
C MET A 80 -0.71 -3.94 -27.15
N HIS A 81 -0.23 -4.17 -28.37
CA HIS A 81 -0.95 -3.94 -29.63
C HIS A 81 -0.72 -5.16 -30.54
N ASP A 82 -1.79 -5.82 -30.97
CA ASP A 82 -1.75 -7.05 -31.79
C ASP A 82 -0.86 -8.17 -31.22
N GLY A 83 -0.91 -8.36 -29.91
CA GLY A 83 -0.13 -9.39 -29.20
C GLY A 83 1.36 -9.07 -29.08
N MET A 84 1.81 -7.89 -29.54
CA MET A 84 3.18 -7.41 -29.38
C MET A 84 3.24 -6.22 -28.43
N ARG A 85 4.37 -6.02 -27.76
CA ARG A 85 4.57 -4.83 -26.93
C ARG A 85 4.69 -3.59 -27.81
N VAL A 86 4.05 -2.50 -27.40
CA VAL A 86 4.30 -1.19 -28.00
C VAL A 86 5.72 -0.71 -27.62
N PHE A 87 6.11 -0.95 -26.37
CA PHE A 87 7.45 -0.68 -25.85
C PHE A 87 8.29 -1.96 -25.84
N ASN A 88 9.23 -2.05 -26.76
CA ASN A 88 10.27 -3.07 -26.74
C ASN A 88 11.25 -2.80 -25.58
N GLU A 89 12.06 -3.80 -25.26
CA GLU A 89 13.12 -3.63 -24.26
C GLU A 89 14.02 -2.44 -24.60
N ASN A 90 14.30 -1.59 -23.61
CA ASN A 90 15.04 -0.34 -23.69
C ASN A 90 14.41 0.76 -24.56
N ALA A 91 13.17 0.61 -25.05
CA ALA A 91 12.55 1.60 -25.95
C ALA A 91 12.46 2.99 -25.33
N LEU A 92 12.03 3.10 -24.06
CA LEU A 92 11.94 4.38 -23.37
C LEU A 92 13.33 5.00 -23.12
N ILE A 93 14.31 4.19 -22.68
CA ILE A 93 15.70 4.60 -22.45
C ILE A 93 16.33 5.15 -23.74
N ASN A 94 16.21 4.39 -24.82
CA ASN A 94 16.82 4.71 -26.11
C ASN A 94 16.15 5.90 -26.81
N GLY A 95 14.89 6.17 -26.48
CA GLY A 95 14.10 7.25 -27.07
C GLY A 95 14.61 8.65 -26.73
N GLY A 96 15.45 8.79 -25.69
CA GLY A 96 16.05 10.08 -25.31
C GLY A 96 15.04 11.08 -24.75
N PHE A 97 13.94 10.58 -24.18
CA PHE A 97 12.88 11.40 -23.61
C PHE A 97 13.28 11.96 -22.25
N GLU A 98 12.80 13.16 -21.96
CA GLU A 98 12.93 13.82 -20.65
C GLU A 98 11.55 14.10 -20.03
N VAL A 99 10.52 14.17 -20.87
CA VAL A 99 9.14 14.42 -20.45
C VAL A 99 8.25 13.31 -21.00
N ILE A 100 7.31 12.85 -20.18
CA ILE A 100 6.25 11.94 -20.61
C ILE A 100 4.87 12.57 -20.37
N VAL A 101 3.95 12.37 -21.30
CA VAL A 101 2.65 13.04 -21.35
C VAL A 101 1.54 12.00 -21.47
N SER A 102 0.51 12.10 -20.63
CA SER A 102 -0.66 11.20 -20.61
C SER A 102 -1.95 11.94 -20.30
N GLY A 103 -3.09 11.28 -20.42
CA GLY A 103 -4.41 11.84 -20.14
C GLY A 103 -4.76 11.86 -18.64
N GLN A 104 -5.98 11.47 -18.32
CA GLN A 104 -6.52 11.42 -16.96
C GLN A 104 -6.06 10.18 -16.19
N ARG A 105 -5.95 10.32 -14.86
CA ARG A 105 -5.71 9.23 -13.91
C ARG A 105 -4.48 8.38 -14.25
N LYS A 106 -3.32 9.02 -14.44
CA LYS A 106 -2.06 8.30 -14.63
C LYS A 106 -1.67 7.50 -13.38
N GLY A 107 -1.32 6.23 -13.56
CA GLY A 107 -0.80 5.35 -12.51
C GLY A 107 -1.86 4.73 -11.62
N THR A 108 -3.01 4.33 -12.19
CA THR A 108 -4.08 3.64 -11.46
C THR A 108 -3.70 2.20 -11.10
N GLY A 109 -4.45 1.58 -10.18
CA GLY A 109 -4.26 0.17 -9.82
C GLY A 109 -3.31 -0.01 -8.64
N SER A 110 -2.42 -1.01 -8.72
CA SER A 110 -1.57 -1.42 -7.60
C SER A 110 -0.61 -0.31 -7.19
N SER A 111 -0.31 -0.21 -5.88
CA SER A 111 0.56 0.78 -5.24
C SER A 111 2.05 0.68 -5.62
N ARG A 112 2.41 -0.19 -6.58
CA ARG A 112 3.78 -0.51 -6.98
C ARG A 112 4.54 0.74 -7.44
N GLU A 113 5.55 1.12 -6.65
CA GLU A 113 6.44 2.24 -6.97
C GLU A 113 7.25 2.02 -8.27
N THR A 114 7.49 0.76 -8.65
CA THR A 114 8.20 0.38 -9.89
C THR A 114 7.67 1.08 -11.15
N ALA A 115 6.38 1.45 -11.18
CA ALA A 115 5.79 2.20 -12.28
C ALA A 115 6.40 3.62 -12.42
N ALA A 116 6.57 4.36 -11.33
CA ALA A 116 7.25 5.66 -11.38
C ALA A 116 8.76 5.51 -11.56
N GLN A 117 9.36 4.48 -10.93
CA GLN A 117 10.79 4.18 -11.07
C GLN A 117 11.19 3.91 -12.53
N CYS A 118 10.39 3.14 -13.27
CA CYS A 118 10.73 2.77 -14.65
C CYS A 118 10.84 4.01 -15.56
N GLU A 119 10.03 5.04 -15.33
CA GLU A 119 10.12 6.32 -16.02
C GLU A 119 11.36 7.10 -15.60
N ARG A 120 11.55 7.29 -14.27
CA ARG A 120 12.68 8.04 -13.74
C ARG A 120 14.02 7.49 -14.21
N TRP A 121 14.23 6.17 -14.08
CA TRP A 121 15.47 5.53 -14.48
C TRP A 121 15.62 5.38 -16.00
N ALA A 122 14.54 5.54 -16.78
CA ALA A 122 14.64 5.69 -18.23
C ALA A 122 15.03 7.11 -18.68
N GLY A 123 15.09 8.07 -17.74
CA GLY A 123 15.53 9.45 -18.00
C GLY A 123 14.40 10.48 -17.98
N ILE A 124 13.17 10.09 -17.64
CA ILE A 124 12.04 11.01 -17.48
C ILE A 124 12.21 11.81 -16.19
N ARG A 125 12.19 13.13 -16.31
CA ARG A 125 12.33 14.06 -15.18
C ARG A 125 11.05 14.86 -14.91
N ILE A 126 10.23 15.03 -15.94
CA ILE A 126 8.96 15.76 -15.86
C ILE A 126 7.84 14.84 -16.35
N VAL A 127 6.76 14.77 -15.58
CA VAL A 127 5.57 13.98 -15.92
C VAL A 127 4.39 14.94 -16.07
N ILE A 128 3.72 14.88 -17.22
CA ILE A 128 2.59 15.75 -17.57
C ILE A 128 1.34 14.90 -17.71
N ALA A 129 0.28 15.24 -16.99
CA ALA A 129 -1.01 14.56 -17.07
C ALA A 129 -2.16 15.48 -16.70
N SER A 130 -3.38 15.12 -17.11
CA SER A 130 -4.59 15.81 -16.62
C SER A 130 -4.82 15.57 -15.13
N SER A 131 -4.53 14.36 -14.66
CA SER A 131 -4.61 13.99 -13.24
C SER A 131 -3.77 12.75 -12.96
N PHE A 132 -3.38 12.59 -11.70
CA PHE A 132 -2.58 11.47 -11.21
C PHE A 132 -3.38 10.67 -10.19
N ALA A 133 -3.19 9.35 -10.15
CA ALA A 133 -3.65 8.56 -9.02
C ALA A 133 -2.84 8.96 -7.77
N PRO A 134 -3.45 9.16 -6.58
CA PRO A 134 -2.77 9.73 -5.41
C PRO A 134 -1.48 8.99 -4.99
N ILE A 135 -1.48 7.65 -5.07
CA ILE A 135 -0.31 6.84 -4.73
C ILE A 135 0.81 7.02 -5.78
N HIS A 136 0.44 7.09 -7.06
CA HIS A 136 1.41 7.33 -8.12
C HIS A 136 2.01 8.74 -8.04
N GLU A 137 1.20 9.75 -7.74
CA GLU A 137 1.66 11.12 -7.47
C GLU A 137 2.69 11.14 -6.34
N ARG A 138 2.38 10.47 -5.22
CA ARG A 138 3.26 10.33 -4.07
C ARG A 138 4.59 9.67 -4.44
N ASN A 139 4.56 8.60 -5.24
CA ASN A 139 5.77 7.93 -5.70
C ASN A 139 6.64 8.85 -6.57
N ASN A 140 6.04 9.65 -7.47
CA ASN A 140 6.79 10.64 -8.26
C ASN A 140 7.45 11.71 -7.37
N ILE A 141 6.76 12.20 -6.33
CA ILE A 141 7.30 13.14 -5.34
C ILE A 141 8.48 12.52 -4.59
N ASN A 142 8.32 11.29 -4.09
CA ASN A 142 9.38 10.58 -3.36
C ASN A 142 10.63 10.40 -4.24
N LEU A 143 10.42 10.19 -5.54
CA LEU A 143 11.44 10.07 -6.55
C LEU A 143 11.92 11.43 -7.11
N GLY A 144 11.43 12.56 -6.62
CA GLY A 144 11.88 13.89 -7.08
C GLY A 144 11.56 14.20 -8.55
N GLN A 145 10.62 13.51 -9.18
CA GLN A 145 10.12 13.86 -10.51
C GLN A 145 9.19 15.07 -10.40
N LEU A 146 9.30 16.02 -11.33
CA LEU A 146 8.41 17.16 -11.39
C LEU A 146 7.11 16.80 -12.10
N MET A 147 5.98 17.22 -11.57
CA MET A 147 4.66 17.01 -12.18
C MET A 147 4.04 18.34 -12.56
N GLY A 148 3.74 18.51 -13.85
CA GLY A 148 3.18 19.73 -14.42
C GLY A 148 1.91 19.47 -15.22
N ASP A 149 1.37 20.54 -15.81
CA ASP A 149 0.20 20.49 -16.70
C ASP A 149 0.60 20.74 -18.17
N TYR A 150 -0.40 20.70 -19.05
CA TYR A 150 -0.18 20.88 -20.49
C TYR A 150 0.25 22.30 -20.87
N ASP A 151 -0.13 23.33 -20.11
CA ASP A 151 0.28 24.73 -20.35
C ASP A 151 1.78 24.90 -20.08
N MET A 152 2.24 24.35 -18.94
CA MET A 152 3.66 24.28 -18.63
C MET A 152 4.44 23.56 -19.73
N LEU A 153 3.91 22.44 -20.25
CA LEU A 153 4.56 21.73 -21.34
C LEU A 153 4.66 22.57 -22.62
N GLU A 154 3.58 23.23 -23.04
CA GLU A 154 3.57 24.07 -24.23
C GLU A 154 4.61 25.21 -24.11
N ARG A 155 4.67 25.86 -22.95
CA ARG A 155 5.67 26.90 -22.64
C ARG A 155 7.10 26.36 -22.68
N LEU A 156 7.35 25.19 -22.08
CA LEU A 156 8.64 24.52 -22.13
C LEU A 156 9.06 24.15 -23.57
N GLN A 157 8.14 23.65 -24.39
CA GLN A 157 8.38 23.34 -25.81
C GLN A 157 8.64 24.60 -26.65
N ASN A 158 8.05 25.73 -26.27
CA ASN A 158 8.33 27.05 -26.85
C ASN A 158 9.66 27.68 -26.38
N GLY A 159 10.44 26.96 -25.58
CA GLY A 159 11.76 27.38 -25.10
C GLY A 159 11.71 28.29 -23.87
N GLU A 160 10.56 28.42 -23.22
CA GLU A 160 10.47 29.14 -21.94
C GLU A 160 11.21 28.37 -20.85
N SER A 161 11.77 29.12 -19.89
CA SER A 161 12.30 28.55 -18.66
C SER A 161 11.37 28.89 -17.49
N ILE A 162 10.73 27.86 -16.95
CA ILE A 162 9.71 27.95 -15.91
C ILE A 162 10.38 27.89 -14.53
N SER A 163 9.91 28.66 -13.55
CA SER A 163 10.45 28.58 -12.19
C SER A 163 10.07 27.26 -11.50
N LEU A 164 10.96 26.73 -10.66
CA LEU A 164 10.65 25.56 -9.83
C LEU A 164 9.40 25.78 -8.96
N GLU A 165 9.25 27.00 -8.43
CA GLU A 165 8.08 27.42 -7.66
C GLU A 165 6.76 27.16 -8.40
N GLU A 166 6.73 27.28 -9.73
CA GLU A 166 5.50 27.04 -10.50
C GLU A 166 5.06 25.57 -10.42
N PHE A 167 6.02 24.64 -10.37
CA PHE A 167 5.74 23.21 -10.19
C PHE A 167 5.36 22.85 -8.74
N THR A 168 5.88 23.60 -7.76
CA THR A 168 5.81 23.21 -6.35
C THR A 168 4.80 24.00 -5.51
N SER A 169 4.34 25.16 -5.98
CA SER A 169 3.43 26.07 -5.26
C SER A 169 2.06 25.46 -4.92
N LYS A 170 1.65 24.40 -5.63
CA LYS A 170 0.43 23.65 -5.35
C LYS A 170 0.54 22.72 -4.13
N TYR A 171 1.75 22.41 -3.69
CA TYR A 171 1.99 21.49 -2.58
C TYR A 171 2.02 22.21 -1.24
N ASP A 172 1.76 21.45 -0.18
CA ASP A 172 1.99 21.92 1.18
C ASP A 172 3.49 22.20 1.42
N PRO A 173 3.82 23.01 2.45
CA PRO A 173 5.20 23.43 2.70
C PRO A 173 6.25 22.32 2.81
N VAL A 174 5.90 21.13 3.32
CA VAL A 174 6.87 20.05 3.50
C VAL A 174 6.97 19.20 2.23
N THR A 175 5.85 18.91 1.57
CA THR A 175 5.88 18.26 0.25
C THR A 175 6.68 19.10 -0.76
N LYS A 176 6.50 20.43 -0.72
CA LYS A 176 7.33 21.37 -1.47
C LYS A 176 8.82 21.18 -1.16
N LEU A 177 9.22 21.15 0.12
CA LEU A 177 10.61 20.90 0.51
C LEU A 177 11.14 19.55 0.01
N ILE A 178 10.33 18.48 0.02
CA ILE A 178 10.73 17.16 -0.51
C ILE A 178 11.09 17.28 -2.00
N VAL A 179 10.19 17.87 -2.80
CA VAL A 179 10.40 18.01 -4.25
C VAL A 179 11.60 18.93 -4.54
N GLU A 180 11.70 20.08 -3.87
CA GLU A 180 12.77 21.06 -4.08
C GLU A 180 14.16 20.55 -3.68
N ASN A 181 14.23 19.56 -2.80
CA ASN A 181 15.48 18.90 -2.45
C ASN A 181 15.85 17.72 -3.36
N GLY A 182 15.00 17.36 -4.33
CA GLY A 182 15.29 16.28 -5.29
C GLY A 182 14.65 14.94 -4.93
N GLY A 183 13.66 14.93 -4.04
CA GLY A 183 12.96 13.74 -3.58
C GLY A 183 13.23 13.44 -2.10
N LEU A 184 12.77 12.26 -1.67
CA LEU A 184 12.67 11.92 -0.25
C LEU A 184 14.05 11.71 0.41
N PHE A 185 14.97 10.99 -0.24
CA PHE A 185 16.30 10.72 0.36
C PHE A 185 17.12 12.00 0.61
N PRO A 186 17.31 12.91 -0.38
CA PRO A 186 18.07 14.14 -0.12
C PRO A 186 17.39 15.05 0.91
N PHE A 187 16.05 15.06 0.93
CA PHE A 187 15.29 15.77 1.96
C PHE A 187 15.56 15.20 3.36
N ALA A 188 15.46 13.89 3.53
CA ALA A 188 15.70 13.23 4.81
C ALA A 188 17.12 13.45 5.31
N GLU A 189 18.13 13.35 4.43
CA GLU A 189 19.53 13.63 4.77
C GLU A 189 19.74 15.07 5.26
N LYS A 190 19.21 16.06 4.52
CA LYS A 190 19.32 17.47 4.89
C LYS A 190 18.58 17.80 6.19
N LEU A 191 17.44 17.16 6.43
CA LEU A 191 16.69 17.32 7.67
C LEU A 191 17.47 16.72 8.86
N SER A 192 17.95 15.48 8.73
CA SER A 192 18.75 14.80 9.76
C SER A 192 20.07 15.49 10.07
N SER A 193 20.63 16.23 9.11
CA SER A 193 21.87 17.02 9.27
C SER A 193 21.63 18.50 9.61
N GLU A 194 20.39 18.88 9.95
CA GLU A 194 19.99 20.24 10.34
C GLU A 194 20.28 21.32 9.27
N GLN A 195 20.42 20.93 8.00
CA GLN A 195 20.61 21.86 6.87
C GLN A 195 19.30 22.52 6.43
N ILE A 196 18.17 21.88 6.72
CA ILE A 196 16.83 22.43 6.53
C ILE A 196 16.03 22.31 7.82
N SER A 197 15.11 23.25 8.02
CA SER A 197 14.17 23.25 9.15
C SER A 197 12.75 23.04 8.64
N LEU A 198 11.95 22.27 9.38
CA LEU A 198 10.53 22.15 9.10
C LEU A 198 9.81 23.47 9.40
N PRO A 199 8.76 23.80 8.63
CA PRO A 199 7.87 24.90 8.97
C PRO A 199 7.19 24.62 10.34
N PRO A 200 6.88 25.67 11.12
CA PRO A 200 6.18 25.49 12.38
C PRO A 200 4.78 24.91 12.16
N LEU A 201 4.35 24.07 13.09
CA LEU A 201 2.99 23.54 13.13
C LEU A 201 2.18 24.36 14.13
N ASP A 202 1.31 25.24 13.63
CA ASP A 202 0.52 26.16 14.46
C ASP A 202 -0.91 25.66 14.72
N THR A 203 -1.11 24.34 14.71
CA THR A 203 -2.43 23.75 14.97
C THR A 203 -2.79 23.96 16.45
N PRO A 204 -3.92 24.65 16.76
CA PRO A 204 -4.32 24.91 18.13
C PRO A 204 -4.76 23.63 18.83
N THR A 205 -4.81 23.65 20.16
CA THR A 205 -5.38 22.56 20.94
C THR A 205 -6.81 22.27 20.49
N THR A 206 -7.05 21.06 20.02
CA THR A 206 -8.33 20.60 19.48
C THR A 206 -8.54 19.12 19.86
N PRO A 207 -9.77 18.64 20.02
CA PRO A 207 -10.06 17.22 20.09
C PRO A 207 -9.51 16.49 18.85
N MET A 208 -8.81 15.39 19.07
CA MET A 208 -8.17 14.57 18.04
C MET A 208 -8.78 13.16 17.97
N THR A 209 -8.87 12.63 16.76
CA THR A 209 -9.16 11.22 16.42
C THR A 209 -8.00 10.31 16.83
N MET A 210 -8.16 8.98 16.75
CA MET A 210 -7.08 8.05 17.11
C MET A 210 -5.86 8.22 16.20
N ALA A 211 -6.07 8.36 14.88
CA ALA A 211 -4.98 8.58 13.93
C ALA A 211 -4.21 9.88 14.23
N GLU A 212 -4.91 10.98 14.47
CA GLU A 212 -4.30 12.26 14.82
C GLU A 212 -3.51 12.18 16.13
N LYS A 213 -4.04 11.51 17.16
CA LYS A 213 -3.32 11.30 18.43
C LYS A 213 -2.05 10.48 18.28
N ILE A 214 -2.11 9.39 17.51
CA ILE A 214 -0.92 8.55 17.28
C ILE A 214 0.14 9.34 16.50
N ILE A 215 -0.25 10.14 15.52
CA ILE A 215 0.69 11.01 14.78
C ILE A 215 1.26 12.11 15.71
N SER A 216 0.40 12.81 16.44
CA SER A 216 0.76 13.88 17.39
C SER A 216 1.78 13.42 18.42
N ARG A 217 1.61 12.21 18.98
CA ARG A 217 2.54 11.60 19.95
C ARG A 217 3.92 11.32 19.36
N ASN A 218 4.02 11.20 18.04
CA ASN A 218 5.22 10.77 17.33
C ASN A 218 5.90 11.89 16.53
N LEU A 219 5.48 13.15 16.67
CA LEU A 219 6.05 14.26 15.90
C LEU A 219 7.56 14.43 16.14
N VAL A 220 8.31 14.68 15.06
CA VAL A 220 9.74 15.02 15.11
C VAL A 220 9.89 16.54 15.06
N GLY A 221 10.70 17.11 15.96
CA GLY A 221 11.01 18.55 15.96
C GLY A 221 9.93 19.44 16.57
N HIS A 222 8.92 18.87 17.24
CA HIS A 222 7.84 19.59 17.91
C HIS A 222 7.79 19.29 19.41
N VAL A 223 7.06 20.11 20.16
CA VAL A 223 6.86 19.92 21.61
C VAL A 223 5.84 18.82 21.89
N ASP A 224 6.02 18.10 22.99
CA ASP A 224 5.07 17.09 23.45
C ASP A 224 3.67 17.68 23.61
N GLY A 225 2.66 16.98 23.07
CA GLY A 225 1.26 17.42 23.11
C GLY A 225 0.86 18.41 22.00
N GLN A 226 1.74 18.71 21.06
CA GLN A 226 1.39 19.46 19.84
C GLN A 226 0.26 18.74 19.09
N CYS A 227 -0.89 19.40 18.96
CA CYS A 227 -2.02 18.85 18.22
C CYS A 227 -1.76 18.89 16.71
N VAL A 228 -2.41 17.98 16.00
CA VAL A 228 -2.45 17.94 14.54
C VAL A 228 -3.91 17.99 14.07
N LYS A 229 -4.13 18.33 12.80
CA LYS A 229 -5.44 18.25 12.14
C LYS A 229 -5.28 17.66 10.74
N PRO A 230 -6.36 17.29 10.05
CA PRO A 230 -6.27 16.71 8.72
C PRO A 230 -5.57 17.67 7.75
N HIS A 231 -4.78 17.08 6.86
CA HIS A 231 -3.92 17.75 5.87
C HIS A 231 -2.70 18.48 6.42
N ASP A 232 -2.47 18.50 7.74
CA ASP A 232 -1.19 18.98 8.28
C ASP A 232 -0.04 18.11 7.73
N PRO A 233 1.01 18.74 7.17
CA PRO A 233 2.18 18.02 6.71
C PRO A 233 3.21 17.93 7.82
N VAL A 234 3.47 16.72 8.30
CA VAL A 234 4.32 16.49 9.47
C VAL A 234 5.38 15.42 9.22
N ILE A 235 6.41 15.43 10.04
CA ILE A 235 7.36 14.33 10.16
C ILE A 235 7.09 13.61 11.47
N ALA A 236 6.95 12.29 11.41
CA ALA A 236 6.65 11.47 12.57
C ALA A 236 7.62 10.29 12.68
N GLN A 237 8.04 9.98 13.90
CA GLN A 237 8.81 8.78 14.21
C GLN A 237 7.95 7.54 13.97
N VAL A 238 8.59 6.50 13.45
CA VAL A 238 7.96 5.21 13.21
C VAL A 238 8.45 4.22 14.28
N GLN A 239 7.54 3.47 14.90
CA GLN A 239 7.87 2.51 15.96
C GLN A 239 8.39 1.18 15.43
N GLY A 240 8.10 0.86 14.18
CA GLY A 240 8.58 -0.34 13.50
C GLY A 240 8.02 -0.48 12.10
N GLY A 241 8.33 -1.59 11.47
CA GLY A 241 7.90 -1.83 10.11
C GLY A 241 8.37 -3.17 9.60
N TYR A 242 7.96 -3.53 8.40
CA TYR A 242 8.43 -4.74 7.77
C TYR A 242 8.39 -4.65 6.25
N SER A 243 9.16 -5.53 5.64
CA SER A 243 9.16 -5.72 4.20
C SER A 243 9.14 -7.21 3.89
N HIS A 244 8.85 -7.55 2.64
CA HIS A 244 8.78 -8.92 2.16
C HIS A 244 9.72 -9.10 0.97
N GLU A 245 10.03 -10.33 0.58
CA GLU A 245 11.12 -10.67 -0.34
C GLU A 245 11.02 -9.96 -1.69
N PHE A 246 9.80 -9.64 -2.11
CA PHE A 246 9.51 -8.90 -3.32
C PHE A 246 10.03 -7.45 -3.29
N THR A 247 9.99 -6.78 -2.13
CA THR A 247 10.33 -5.36 -1.95
C THR A 247 11.62 -5.14 -1.16
N THR A 248 12.01 -6.07 -0.28
CA THR A 248 13.23 -5.99 0.54
C THR A 248 14.48 -5.83 -0.32
N ALA A 249 14.52 -6.52 -1.47
CA ALA A 249 15.63 -6.39 -2.41
C ALA A 249 15.78 -4.96 -2.97
N GLN A 250 14.66 -4.28 -3.27
CA GLN A 250 14.67 -2.88 -3.72
C GLN A 250 15.15 -1.96 -2.60
N VAL A 251 14.65 -2.17 -1.38
CA VAL A 251 15.06 -1.42 -0.18
C VAL A 251 16.57 -1.55 0.04
N HIS A 252 17.12 -2.76 -0.05
CA HIS A 252 18.55 -2.99 0.05
C HIS A 252 19.34 -2.21 -1.01
N THR A 253 18.89 -2.27 -2.27
CA THR A 253 19.55 -1.55 -3.37
C THR A 253 19.52 -0.05 -3.18
N PHE A 254 18.39 0.54 -2.78
CA PHE A 254 18.32 1.96 -2.52
C PHE A 254 19.25 2.41 -1.40
N LEU A 255 19.29 1.68 -0.29
CA LEU A 255 20.19 2.01 0.81
C LEU A 255 21.66 1.89 0.41
N SER A 256 22.03 0.86 -0.35
CA SER A 256 23.38 0.72 -0.89
C SER A 256 23.76 1.84 -1.88
N GLU A 257 22.84 2.25 -2.75
CA GLU A 257 23.08 3.31 -3.73
C GLU A 257 23.19 4.70 -3.08
N GLU A 258 22.34 4.99 -2.10
CA GLU A 258 22.26 6.30 -1.45
C GLU A 258 23.31 6.48 -0.34
N TYR A 259 23.57 5.43 0.45
CA TYR A 259 24.40 5.52 1.66
C TYR A 259 25.67 4.65 1.61
N GLY A 260 25.88 3.92 0.51
CA GLY A 260 27.01 2.99 0.32
C GLY A 260 26.74 1.59 0.88
N GLU A 261 27.55 0.61 0.46
CA GLU A 261 27.37 -0.81 0.81
C GLU A 261 27.53 -1.13 2.32
N ASP A 262 28.09 -0.20 3.10
CA ASP A 262 28.34 -0.35 4.55
C ASP A 262 27.29 0.39 5.40
N TYR A 263 26.10 0.67 4.85
CA TYR A 263 25.03 1.36 5.58
C TYR A 263 24.61 0.59 6.84
N SER A 264 23.92 1.27 7.77
CA SER A 264 23.39 0.64 8.97
C SER A 264 22.04 1.22 9.35
N LEU A 265 21.23 0.44 10.05
CA LEU A 265 19.93 0.90 10.54
C LEU A 265 20.03 1.28 12.02
N PRO A 266 19.42 2.38 12.47
CA PRO A 266 19.50 2.82 13.86
C PRO A 266 18.80 1.89 14.85
N ASN A 267 17.72 1.21 14.44
CA ASN A 267 16.94 0.32 15.30
C ASN A 267 16.49 -0.95 14.56
N PRO A 268 17.42 -1.83 14.14
CA PRO A 268 17.09 -2.97 13.27
C PRO A 268 16.11 -3.94 13.93
N SER A 269 16.16 -4.08 15.27
CA SER A 269 15.23 -4.92 16.00
C SER A 269 13.78 -4.44 15.97
N LYS A 270 13.47 -3.25 15.44
CA LYS A 270 12.09 -2.76 15.23
C LYS A 270 11.55 -3.10 13.84
N PHE A 271 12.40 -3.60 12.95
CA PHE A 271 12.03 -3.94 11.58
C PHE A 271 12.12 -5.45 11.35
N ALA A 272 11.43 -5.93 10.31
CA ALA A 272 11.42 -7.34 9.96
C ALA A 272 11.42 -7.56 8.44
N VAL A 273 11.90 -8.72 8.02
CA VAL A 273 11.75 -9.23 6.65
C VAL A 273 10.94 -10.52 6.63
N PHE A 274 10.14 -10.71 5.59
CA PHE A 274 9.25 -11.86 5.42
C PHE A 274 9.48 -12.54 4.07
N GLU A 275 9.35 -13.86 4.01
CA GLU A 275 9.25 -14.61 2.75
C GLU A 275 7.91 -15.34 2.69
N ASP A 276 6.89 -14.69 2.13
CA ASP A 276 5.51 -15.17 2.09
C ASP A 276 4.79 -14.94 0.75
N HIS A 277 5.33 -14.09 -0.13
CA HIS A 277 4.66 -13.66 -1.37
C HIS A 277 4.99 -14.52 -2.60
N LEU A 278 6.22 -15.02 -2.68
CA LEU A 278 6.77 -15.74 -3.83
C LEU A 278 7.06 -17.21 -3.52
N LEU A 279 6.63 -17.70 -2.35
CA LEU A 279 6.92 -19.06 -1.88
C LEU A 279 6.55 -20.13 -2.91
N TYR A 280 5.38 -19.99 -3.54
CA TYR A 280 4.83 -20.91 -4.54
C TYR A 280 4.92 -20.38 -5.98
N ALA A 281 5.80 -19.41 -6.25
CA ALA A 281 5.90 -18.78 -7.57
C ALA A 281 6.23 -19.78 -8.69
N ASP A 282 6.94 -20.87 -8.38
CA ASP A 282 7.29 -21.95 -9.30
C ASP A 282 6.09 -22.79 -9.76
N HIS A 283 4.97 -22.77 -9.03
CA HIS A 283 3.72 -23.39 -9.47
C HIS A 283 2.96 -22.56 -10.51
N ASN A 284 3.29 -21.29 -10.71
CA ASN A 284 2.65 -20.44 -11.70
C ASN A 284 3.42 -20.52 -13.04
N PRO A 285 2.83 -21.08 -14.12
CA PRO A 285 3.52 -21.22 -15.41
C PRO A 285 4.01 -19.89 -16.00
N LYS A 286 3.37 -18.75 -15.64
CA LYS A 286 3.81 -17.42 -16.06
C LYS A 286 5.07 -16.94 -15.33
N PHE A 287 5.34 -17.45 -14.13
CA PHE A 287 6.48 -17.05 -13.30
C PHE A 287 7.68 -18.00 -13.44
N VAL A 288 7.45 -19.26 -13.83
CA VAL A 288 8.50 -20.27 -14.09
C VAL A 288 9.69 -19.72 -14.90
N PRO A 289 9.52 -18.97 -16.01
CA PRO A 289 10.65 -18.42 -16.78
C PRO A 289 11.51 -17.41 -16.01
N HIS A 290 10.99 -16.86 -14.91
CA HIS A 290 11.58 -15.78 -14.13
C HIS A 290 12.07 -16.23 -12.75
N MET A 291 12.10 -17.54 -12.45
CA MET A 291 12.51 -18.04 -11.13
C MET A 291 13.93 -17.68 -10.73
N HIS A 292 14.84 -17.42 -11.68
CA HIS A 292 16.17 -16.90 -11.38
C HIS A 292 16.14 -15.49 -10.77
N LYS A 293 15.17 -14.65 -11.18
CA LYS A 293 14.94 -13.33 -10.60
C LYS A 293 14.34 -13.45 -9.21
N VAL A 294 13.34 -14.31 -9.05
CA VAL A 294 12.74 -14.64 -7.74
C VAL A 294 13.82 -15.12 -6.75
N GLN A 295 14.73 -16.00 -7.19
CA GLN A 295 15.84 -16.44 -6.35
C GLN A 295 16.80 -15.28 -6.00
N THR A 296 17.06 -14.37 -6.95
CA THR A 296 17.85 -13.15 -6.69
C THR A 296 17.21 -12.28 -5.60
N LEU A 297 15.88 -12.12 -5.61
CA LEU A 297 15.14 -11.37 -4.59
C LEU A 297 15.31 -12.01 -3.20
N ARG A 298 15.14 -13.34 -3.10
CA ARG A 298 15.36 -14.10 -1.86
C ARG A 298 16.80 -13.94 -1.33
N ASP A 299 17.79 -14.09 -2.21
CA ASP A 299 19.20 -13.97 -1.85
C ASP A 299 19.53 -12.55 -1.33
N LEU A 300 18.95 -11.51 -1.95
CA LEU A 300 19.12 -10.12 -1.52
C LEU A 300 18.40 -9.82 -0.20
N GLN A 301 17.23 -10.40 0.05
CA GLN A 301 16.59 -10.32 1.37
C GLN A 301 17.48 -10.94 2.46
N VAL A 302 18.03 -12.13 2.22
CA VAL A 302 18.97 -12.77 3.16
C VAL A 302 20.21 -11.92 3.36
N LYS A 303 20.75 -11.30 2.30
CA LYS A 303 21.87 -10.35 2.40
C LYS A 303 21.49 -9.14 3.27
N PHE A 304 20.34 -8.51 3.00
CA PHE A 304 19.82 -7.38 3.77
C PHE A 304 19.66 -7.73 5.25
N GLN A 305 19.01 -8.86 5.55
CA GLN A 305 18.78 -9.32 6.91
C GLN A 305 20.10 -9.51 7.67
N LYS A 306 21.05 -10.23 7.09
CA LYS A 306 22.36 -10.48 7.71
C LYS A 306 23.18 -9.20 7.91
N HIS A 307 23.06 -8.26 6.97
CA HIS A 307 23.77 -7.00 7.00
C HIS A 307 23.21 -6.05 8.08
N THR A 308 21.89 -5.97 8.19
CA THR A 308 21.21 -5.00 9.07
C THR A 308 20.86 -5.55 10.45
N GLY A 309 20.68 -6.87 10.58
CA GLY A 309 20.26 -7.52 11.82
C GLY A 309 18.78 -7.35 12.16
N VAL A 310 17.93 -7.03 11.17
CA VAL A 310 16.47 -6.98 11.37
C VAL A 310 15.90 -8.36 11.69
N ARG A 311 14.67 -8.40 12.24
CA ARG A 311 13.98 -9.67 12.53
C ARG A 311 13.81 -10.48 11.24
N ASP A 312 14.03 -11.79 11.34
CA ASP A 312 14.05 -12.69 10.21
C ASP A 312 12.87 -13.65 10.24
N TYR A 313 11.96 -13.49 9.28
CA TYR A 313 10.87 -14.42 8.99
C TYR A 313 10.98 -14.96 7.55
N SER A 314 12.22 -15.18 7.08
CA SER A 314 12.48 -15.86 5.81
C SER A 314 12.07 -17.34 5.89
N ALA A 315 11.79 -17.94 4.73
CA ALA A 315 11.34 -19.32 4.68
C ALA A 315 12.49 -20.28 5.00
N VAL A 316 12.18 -21.37 5.71
CA VAL A 316 13.13 -22.46 6.01
C VAL A 316 12.59 -23.72 5.36
N ASP A 317 13.43 -24.36 4.53
CA ASP A 317 13.06 -25.56 3.76
C ASP A 317 11.75 -25.41 2.95
N GLY A 318 11.52 -24.22 2.40
CA GLY A 318 10.31 -23.89 1.63
C GLY A 318 9.06 -23.64 2.47
N VAL A 319 9.20 -23.48 3.79
CA VAL A 319 8.09 -23.18 4.70
C VAL A 319 8.25 -21.78 5.27
N SER A 320 7.28 -20.91 4.98
CA SER A 320 7.20 -19.58 5.58
C SER A 320 6.69 -19.65 7.03
N PRO A 321 7.20 -18.80 7.95
CA PRO A 321 6.63 -18.65 9.30
C PRO A 321 5.17 -18.19 9.31
N GLY A 322 4.73 -17.50 8.26
CA GLY A 322 3.38 -17.00 8.11
C GLY A 322 3.30 -15.77 7.23
N ILE A 323 2.06 -15.35 6.98
CA ILE A 323 1.73 -14.12 6.27
C ILE A 323 2.17 -12.93 7.13
N CYS A 324 2.91 -12.00 6.53
CA CYS A 324 3.63 -10.94 7.23
C CYS A 324 2.76 -10.16 8.23
N HIS A 325 1.54 -9.74 7.86
CA HIS A 325 0.64 -8.99 8.75
C HIS A 325 0.17 -9.80 9.96
N GLN A 326 -0.10 -11.09 9.77
CA GLN A 326 -0.54 -11.97 10.85
C GLN A 326 0.60 -12.17 11.85
N VAL A 327 1.79 -12.48 11.35
CA VAL A 327 2.96 -12.67 12.21
C VAL A 327 3.34 -11.36 12.89
N ALA A 328 3.30 -10.23 12.19
CA ALA A 328 3.64 -8.92 12.76
C ALA A 328 2.74 -8.55 13.95
N ARG A 329 1.42 -8.74 13.82
CA ARG A 329 0.49 -8.49 14.94
C ARG A 329 0.65 -9.49 16.09
N GLU A 330 1.00 -10.73 15.80
CA GLU A 330 1.22 -11.77 16.81
C GLU A 330 2.52 -11.55 17.60
N GLU A 331 3.53 -10.91 17.01
CA GLU A 331 4.89 -10.91 17.54
C GLU A 331 5.42 -9.54 17.96
N PHE A 332 5.05 -8.43 17.30
CA PHE A 332 5.75 -7.15 17.54
C PHE A 332 5.00 -5.84 17.28
N ILE A 333 3.77 -5.85 16.76
CA ILE A 333 2.95 -4.63 16.71
C ILE A 333 2.27 -4.44 18.08
N GLU A 334 2.62 -3.37 18.79
CA GLU A 334 2.08 -3.03 20.11
C GLU A 334 1.00 -1.93 20.02
N ILE A 335 0.28 -1.73 21.13
CA ILE A 335 -0.76 -0.69 21.24
C ILE A 335 -0.19 0.72 21.03
N GLY A 336 -0.85 1.47 20.15
CA GLY A 336 -0.55 2.85 19.81
C GLY A 336 0.71 3.02 18.95
N ASP A 337 1.33 1.94 18.48
CA ASP A 337 2.43 2.04 17.54
C ASP A 337 2.02 2.77 16.26
N PHE A 338 2.97 3.47 15.66
CA PHE A 338 2.91 3.87 14.27
C PHE A 338 3.83 2.96 13.45
N ILE A 339 3.24 2.13 12.58
CA ILE A 339 3.93 1.13 11.75
C ILE A 339 3.75 1.46 10.27
N GLN A 340 4.83 1.40 9.51
CA GLN A 340 4.79 1.44 8.05
C GLN A 340 5.53 0.23 7.48
N ALA A 341 5.02 -0.34 6.40
CA ALA A 341 5.59 -1.50 5.75
C ALA A 341 5.36 -1.44 4.22
N THR A 342 6.01 -2.30 3.46
CA THR A 342 5.99 -2.26 1.98
C THR A 342 4.78 -2.98 1.36
N ASP A 343 3.74 -3.26 2.14
CA ASP A 343 2.52 -3.96 1.72
C ASP A 343 1.24 -3.17 2.11
N SER A 344 0.21 -3.17 1.25
CA SER A 344 -1.06 -2.45 1.46
C SER A 344 -1.88 -2.91 2.66
N HIS A 345 -1.91 -4.22 2.94
CA HIS A 345 -2.70 -4.83 4.00
C HIS A 345 -2.05 -4.69 5.39
N THR A 346 -0.96 -3.93 5.47
CA THR A 346 -0.35 -3.48 6.74
C THR A 346 -1.36 -2.87 7.70
N CYS A 347 -2.43 -2.26 7.16
CA CYS A 347 -3.58 -1.74 7.91
C CYS A 347 -4.27 -2.76 8.83
N MET A 348 -4.06 -4.06 8.63
CA MET A 348 -4.49 -5.11 9.56
C MET A 348 -3.99 -4.89 11.00
N GLY A 349 -2.81 -4.27 11.16
CA GLY A 349 -2.27 -3.91 12.47
C GLY A 349 -3.15 -2.93 13.26
N GLY A 350 -4.10 -2.27 12.61
CA GLY A 350 -5.11 -1.42 13.24
C GLY A 350 -5.94 -2.08 14.33
N ALA A 351 -6.11 -3.41 14.26
CA ALA A 351 -6.79 -4.18 15.31
C ALA A 351 -6.04 -4.14 16.65
N SER A 352 -4.75 -3.83 16.62
CA SER A 352 -3.89 -3.62 17.79
C SER A 352 -4.02 -2.22 18.40
N ASN A 353 -5.00 -1.41 18.00
CA ASN A 353 -5.09 0.01 18.37
C ASN A 353 -3.83 0.81 17.97
N ALA A 354 -3.30 0.48 16.78
CA ALA A 354 -2.10 1.06 16.20
C ALA A 354 -2.42 1.76 14.86
N LEU A 355 -1.62 2.75 14.48
CA LEU A 355 -1.70 3.37 13.16
C LEU A 355 -0.78 2.59 12.22
N THR A 356 -1.34 1.89 11.23
CA THR A 356 -0.54 0.97 10.40
C THR A 356 -0.94 1.09 8.93
N TYR A 357 -0.01 1.30 8.00
CA TYR A 357 -0.35 1.32 6.58
C TYR A 357 0.86 1.12 5.66
N GLY A 358 0.56 0.72 4.42
CA GLY A 358 1.55 0.44 3.38
C GLY A 358 2.18 1.68 2.76
N VAL A 359 3.46 1.58 2.40
CA VAL A 359 4.24 2.60 1.68
C VAL A 359 5.12 1.97 0.59
N GLY A 360 5.62 2.79 -0.35
CA GLY A 360 6.53 2.32 -1.40
C GLY A 360 7.94 1.99 -0.87
N ALA A 361 8.76 1.35 -1.71
CA ALA A 361 10.11 0.92 -1.34
C ALA A 361 11.06 2.09 -1.03
N THR A 362 10.96 3.22 -1.74
CA THR A 362 11.73 4.44 -1.44
C THR A 362 11.35 5.03 -0.08
N GLU A 363 10.05 5.13 0.21
CA GLU A 363 9.55 5.66 1.49
C GLU A 363 9.97 4.75 2.65
N TYR A 364 9.86 3.44 2.46
CA TYR A 364 10.33 2.46 3.44
C TYR A 364 11.85 2.48 3.61
N ALA A 365 12.64 2.54 2.54
CA ALA A 365 14.09 2.67 2.63
C ALA A 365 14.50 3.95 3.38
N SER A 366 13.86 5.08 3.07
CA SER A 366 14.13 6.34 3.76
C SER A 366 13.79 6.23 5.25
N LEU A 367 12.64 5.67 5.62
CA LEU A 367 12.22 5.61 7.03
C LEU A 367 13.05 4.63 7.85
N VAL A 368 13.46 3.48 7.30
CA VAL A 368 14.26 2.52 8.07
C VAL A 368 15.65 3.07 8.36
N TYR A 369 16.16 3.93 7.47
CA TYR A 369 17.45 4.60 7.65
C TYR A 369 17.35 5.83 8.57
N SER A 370 16.38 6.71 8.35
CA SER A 370 16.26 7.98 9.10
C SER A 370 15.54 7.84 10.45
N GLY A 371 14.73 6.79 10.65
CA GLY A 371 13.91 6.56 11.83
C GLY A 371 12.60 7.37 11.88
N PHE A 372 12.28 8.11 10.82
CA PHE A 372 11.05 8.90 10.70
C PHE A 372 10.48 8.84 9.29
N THR A 373 9.22 9.22 9.16
CA THR A 373 8.50 9.28 7.89
C THR A 373 7.78 10.61 7.73
N PHE A 374 7.48 10.94 6.49
CA PHE A 374 6.59 12.05 6.18
C PHE A 374 5.15 11.58 6.20
N VAL A 375 4.29 12.34 6.88
CA VAL A 375 2.86 12.08 6.96
C VAL A 375 2.12 13.35 6.60
N LYS A 376 1.23 13.24 5.60
CA LYS A 376 0.10 14.16 5.51
C LYS A 376 -1.01 13.57 6.37
N VAL A 377 -1.36 14.25 7.46
CA VAL A 377 -2.34 13.74 8.44
C VAL A 377 -3.65 13.43 7.70
N PRO A 378 -4.16 12.19 7.74
CA PRO A 378 -5.35 11.82 6.99
C PRO A 378 -6.60 12.43 7.63
N GLU A 379 -7.62 12.67 6.82
CA GLU A 379 -8.99 12.78 7.34
C GLU A 379 -9.42 11.43 7.95
N SER A 380 -10.44 11.45 8.82
CA SER A 380 -10.98 10.24 9.45
C SER A 380 -12.47 10.07 9.18
N ILE A 381 -12.92 8.81 9.19
CA ILE A 381 -14.33 8.40 9.18
C ILE A 381 -14.55 7.44 10.34
N ARG A 382 -15.69 7.56 11.04
CA ARG A 382 -16.00 6.77 12.23
C ARG A 382 -17.14 5.79 11.97
N PHE A 383 -16.93 4.54 12.35
CA PHE A 383 -17.97 3.51 12.39
C PHE A 383 -18.25 3.12 13.85
N GLU A 384 -19.42 3.52 14.35
CA GLU A 384 -19.95 3.16 15.66
C GLU A 384 -20.74 1.86 15.54
N LEU A 385 -20.12 0.75 15.95
CA LEU A 385 -20.74 -0.57 15.93
C LEU A 385 -21.68 -0.71 17.13
N VAL A 386 -22.91 -1.16 16.88
CA VAL A 386 -23.92 -1.44 17.92
C VAL A 386 -24.54 -2.81 17.73
N GLY A 387 -25.09 -3.39 18.79
CA GLY A 387 -25.66 -4.74 18.74
C GLY A 387 -24.60 -5.83 18.66
N THR A 388 -25.00 -7.00 18.17
CA THR A 388 -24.15 -8.18 17.97
C THR A 388 -24.52 -8.84 16.64
N LEU A 389 -23.54 -9.46 15.96
CA LEU A 389 -23.79 -10.19 14.72
C LEU A 389 -24.76 -11.35 14.93
N ASN A 390 -25.57 -11.62 13.91
CA ASN A 390 -26.38 -12.84 13.85
C ASN A 390 -25.49 -14.07 13.66
N GLU A 391 -25.98 -15.22 14.10
CA GLU A 391 -25.32 -16.51 13.84
C GLU A 391 -25.10 -16.71 12.33
N GLY A 392 -23.89 -17.14 11.95
CA GLY A 392 -23.48 -17.30 10.56
C GLY A 392 -23.01 -16.01 9.87
N CYS A 393 -22.97 -14.87 10.56
CA CYS A 393 -22.32 -13.64 10.09
C CYS A 393 -20.99 -13.41 10.80
N THR A 394 -20.08 -12.74 10.11
CA THR A 394 -18.73 -12.39 10.57
C THR A 394 -18.44 -10.91 10.27
N ALA A 395 -17.32 -10.40 10.77
CA ALA A 395 -16.77 -9.10 10.44
C ALA A 395 -16.47 -8.95 8.94
N LYS A 396 -16.29 -10.07 8.21
CA LYS A 396 -16.23 -10.04 6.74
C LYS A 396 -17.51 -9.44 6.15
N ASP A 397 -18.67 -9.83 6.67
CA ASP A 397 -19.96 -9.32 6.20
C ASP A 397 -20.14 -7.84 6.57
N VAL A 398 -19.66 -7.44 7.75
CA VAL A 398 -19.66 -6.03 8.18
C VAL A 398 -18.84 -5.16 7.23
N ILE A 399 -17.60 -5.58 6.92
CA ILE A 399 -16.73 -4.77 6.06
C ILE A 399 -17.20 -4.81 4.61
N LEU A 400 -17.78 -5.92 4.12
CA LEU A 400 -18.42 -5.97 2.80
C LEU A 400 -19.63 -5.03 2.70
N PHE A 401 -20.43 -4.92 3.76
CA PHE A 401 -21.51 -3.94 3.85
C PHE A 401 -20.95 -2.51 3.74
N ILE A 402 -19.97 -2.14 4.58
CA ILE A 402 -19.32 -0.82 4.55
C ILE A 402 -18.73 -0.53 3.16
N LEU A 403 -18.12 -1.53 2.53
CA LEU A 403 -17.50 -1.40 1.23
C LEU A 403 -18.55 -1.13 0.14
N SER A 404 -19.67 -1.86 0.16
CA SER A 404 -20.77 -1.69 -0.80
C SER A 404 -21.59 -0.40 -0.63
N ASP A 405 -21.72 0.09 0.61
CA ASP A 405 -22.61 1.21 0.96
C ASP A 405 -21.85 2.54 1.11
N HIS A 406 -20.67 2.53 1.75
CA HIS A 406 -19.89 3.74 2.04
C HIS A 406 -18.69 3.91 1.11
N ALA A 407 -17.88 2.85 0.92
CA ALA A 407 -16.65 2.98 0.13
C ALA A 407 -16.96 3.16 -1.36
N ARG A 408 -18.03 2.53 -1.86
CA ARG A 408 -18.56 2.74 -3.21
C ARG A 408 -18.92 4.21 -3.50
N GLU A 409 -19.36 4.94 -2.49
CA GLU A 409 -19.66 6.38 -2.55
C GLU A 409 -18.43 7.25 -2.21
N GLU A 410 -17.24 6.65 -2.18
CA GLU A 410 -15.95 7.28 -1.89
C GLU A 410 -15.85 7.95 -0.50
N LEU A 411 -16.74 7.60 0.44
CA LEU A 411 -16.75 8.16 1.80
C LEU A 411 -15.51 7.77 2.62
N THR A 412 -14.85 6.68 2.29
CA THR A 412 -13.66 6.17 2.97
C THR A 412 -12.35 6.55 2.26
N LEU A 413 -12.42 7.18 1.08
CA LEU A 413 -11.28 7.44 0.20
C LEU A 413 -10.17 8.22 0.93
N ASN A 414 -9.01 7.58 1.07
CA ASN A 414 -7.81 8.09 1.74
C ASN A 414 -8.04 8.56 3.18
N ARG A 415 -9.07 8.03 3.86
CA ARG A 415 -9.38 8.34 5.27
C ARG A 415 -8.89 7.23 6.20
N SER A 416 -8.58 7.60 7.44
CA SER A 416 -8.47 6.64 8.55
C SER A 416 -9.87 6.14 8.92
N MET A 417 -10.12 4.84 8.77
CA MET A 417 -11.36 4.20 9.18
C MET A 417 -11.25 3.80 10.66
N GLU A 418 -11.94 4.52 11.53
CA GLU A 418 -11.91 4.28 12.98
C GLU A 418 -13.16 3.51 13.41
N PHE A 419 -12.96 2.40 14.11
CA PHE A 419 -14.02 1.52 14.57
C PHE A 419 -14.12 1.56 16.09
N GLY A 420 -15.32 1.77 16.61
CA GLY A 420 -15.60 1.72 18.03
C GLY A 420 -17.08 1.48 18.32
N GLY A 421 -17.54 1.93 19.47
CA GLY A 421 -18.90 1.71 19.93
C GLY A 421 -19.08 0.37 20.65
N PRO A 422 -20.21 0.19 21.35
CA PRO A 422 -20.41 -0.94 22.26
C PRO A 422 -20.40 -2.31 21.55
N GLY A 423 -20.82 -2.36 20.29
CA GLY A 423 -20.85 -3.59 19.48
C GLY A 423 -19.46 -4.11 19.12
N LEU A 424 -18.42 -3.27 19.11
CA LEU A 424 -17.05 -3.70 18.80
C LEU A 424 -16.56 -4.79 19.78
N SER A 425 -16.97 -4.67 21.05
CA SER A 425 -16.61 -5.64 22.11
C SER A 425 -17.20 -7.04 21.88
N SER A 426 -18.20 -7.18 20.99
CA SER A 426 -18.74 -8.48 20.59
C SER A 426 -17.90 -9.19 19.53
N LEU A 427 -16.98 -8.48 18.87
CA LEU A 427 -16.06 -9.02 17.89
C LEU A 427 -14.72 -9.38 18.56
N SER A 428 -14.20 -10.55 18.22
CA SER A 428 -12.86 -10.97 18.62
C SER A 428 -11.78 -10.09 17.99
N ILE A 429 -10.54 -10.22 18.46
CA ILE A 429 -9.40 -9.47 17.89
C ILE A 429 -9.08 -9.93 16.47
N ASP A 430 -9.37 -11.19 16.14
CA ASP A 430 -9.26 -11.71 14.79
C ASP A 430 -10.32 -11.07 13.89
N GLU A 431 -11.57 -11.01 14.32
CA GLU A 431 -12.65 -10.35 13.58
C GLU A 431 -12.38 -8.85 13.37
N ARG A 432 -11.82 -8.16 14.38
CA ARG A 432 -11.34 -6.77 14.25
C ARG A 432 -10.21 -6.64 13.22
N ALA A 433 -9.31 -7.61 13.16
CA ALA A 433 -8.25 -7.65 12.15
C ALA A 433 -8.83 -7.79 10.74
N THR A 434 -9.95 -8.51 10.55
CA THR A 434 -10.67 -8.53 9.28
C THR A 434 -11.20 -7.14 8.90
N LEU A 435 -11.79 -6.38 9.85
CA LEU A 435 -12.25 -5.00 9.61
C LEU A 435 -11.10 -4.08 9.17
N CYS A 436 -9.98 -4.10 9.91
CA CYS A 436 -8.86 -3.20 9.62
C CYS A 436 -8.09 -3.59 8.36
N ASN A 437 -7.92 -4.89 8.10
CA ASN A 437 -7.23 -5.38 6.91
C ASN A 437 -7.93 -4.92 5.62
N MET A 438 -9.27 -5.04 5.58
CA MET A 438 -10.04 -4.65 4.40
C MET A 438 -10.30 -3.14 4.26
N ALA A 439 -9.69 -2.31 5.11
CA ALA A 439 -9.68 -0.87 4.92
C ALA A 439 -9.03 -0.50 3.57
N THR A 440 -8.09 -1.30 3.07
CA THR A 440 -7.43 -1.03 1.78
C THR A 440 -8.38 -1.19 0.59
N GLU A 441 -9.25 -2.21 0.57
CA GLU A 441 -10.27 -2.35 -0.48
C GLU A 441 -11.36 -1.27 -0.39
N CYS A 442 -11.60 -0.73 0.82
CA CYS A 442 -12.41 0.48 0.99
C CYS A 442 -11.71 1.75 0.49
N SER A 443 -10.54 1.67 -0.15
CA SER A 443 -9.68 2.82 -0.49
C SER A 443 -9.32 3.68 0.72
N GLY A 444 -9.45 3.14 1.93
CA GLY A 444 -9.05 3.79 3.18
C GLY A 444 -7.53 3.83 3.31
N ARG A 445 -7.04 4.83 4.05
CA ARG A 445 -5.61 4.93 4.38
C ARG A 445 -5.18 3.84 5.35
N THR A 446 -6.05 3.51 6.30
CA THR A 446 -5.87 2.50 7.36
C THR A 446 -7.22 2.15 7.99
N GLY A 447 -7.29 1.05 8.74
CA GLY A 447 -8.30 0.85 9.78
C GLY A 447 -7.66 0.99 11.17
N ILE A 448 -8.43 1.40 12.19
CA ILE A 448 -8.00 1.41 13.61
C ILE A 448 -9.19 1.02 14.50
N CYS A 449 -9.03 0.02 15.35
CA CYS A 449 -10.02 -0.32 16.38
C CYS A 449 -9.66 0.31 17.72
N GLU A 450 -10.67 0.66 18.51
CA GLU A 450 -10.49 1.01 19.91
C GLU A 450 -9.93 -0.17 20.73
N ALA A 451 -9.11 0.15 21.73
CA ALA A 451 -8.58 -0.83 22.67
C ALA A 451 -9.60 -1.15 23.78
N ASP A 452 -9.69 -2.42 24.16
CA ASP A 452 -10.51 -2.90 25.27
C ASP A 452 -9.83 -4.08 25.98
N GLU A 453 -10.51 -4.66 26.98
CA GLU A 453 -9.96 -5.78 27.76
C GLU A 453 -9.69 -7.02 26.91
N ALA A 454 -10.49 -7.28 25.87
CA ALA A 454 -10.26 -8.41 24.97
C ALA A 454 -8.96 -8.24 24.18
N LEU A 455 -8.63 -7.01 23.78
CA LEU A 455 -7.34 -6.72 23.13
C LEU A 455 -6.17 -6.97 24.09
N TYR A 456 -6.28 -6.51 25.33
CA TYR A 456 -5.23 -6.73 26.34
C TYR A 456 -5.03 -8.22 26.63
N ASP A 457 -6.12 -9.00 26.76
CA ASP A 457 -6.07 -10.45 26.96
C ASP A 457 -5.36 -11.15 25.79
N TRP A 458 -5.70 -10.76 24.56
CA TRP A 458 -5.12 -11.34 23.35
C TRP A 458 -3.62 -11.04 23.24
N MET A 459 -3.22 -9.78 23.47
CA MET A 459 -1.80 -9.38 23.40
C MET A 459 -0.95 -9.96 24.54
N GLU A 460 -1.50 -10.11 25.74
CA GLU A 460 -0.83 -10.80 26.85
C GLU A 460 -0.54 -12.26 26.48
N LYS A 461 -1.50 -12.95 25.84
CA LYS A 461 -1.33 -14.33 25.35
C LYS A 461 -0.34 -14.41 24.18
N ALA A 462 -0.44 -13.52 23.20
CA ALA A 462 0.35 -13.57 21.97
C ALA A 462 1.79 -13.10 22.16
N GLN A 463 1.99 -11.96 22.83
CA GLN A 463 3.28 -11.27 22.92
C GLN A 463 3.84 -11.22 24.35
N GLY A 464 3.06 -11.57 25.38
CA GLY A 464 3.51 -11.50 26.78
C GLY A 464 3.64 -10.07 27.32
N LEU A 465 2.87 -9.12 26.76
CA LEU A 465 2.92 -7.71 27.15
C LEU A 465 2.25 -7.45 28.51
N ASP A 466 2.77 -6.45 29.22
CA ASP A 466 2.21 -6.00 30.50
C ASP A 466 0.91 -5.18 30.31
N ARG A 467 -0.14 -5.57 31.04
CA ARG A 467 -1.47 -4.95 30.92
C ARG A 467 -1.52 -3.49 31.34
N GLU A 468 -0.78 -3.09 32.38
CA GLU A 468 -0.80 -1.70 32.83
C GLU A 468 -0.13 -0.79 31.80
N ARG A 469 0.98 -1.25 31.20
CA ARG A 469 1.64 -0.58 30.08
C ARG A 469 0.72 -0.48 28.86
N MET A 470 0.03 -1.56 28.49
CA MET A 470 -0.91 -1.55 27.37
C MET A 470 -2.00 -0.49 27.58
N ARG A 471 -2.66 -0.48 28.75
CA ARG A 471 -3.69 0.53 29.09
C ARG A 471 -3.16 1.97 29.04
N ALA A 472 -1.91 2.18 29.44
CA ALA A 472 -1.30 3.52 29.42
C ALA A 472 -0.97 4.00 28.00
N LEU A 473 -0.74 3.07 27.06
CA LEU A 473 -0.42 3.39 25.67
C LEU A 473 -1.66 3.46 24.77
N SER A 474 -2.79 2.86 25.20
CA SER A 474 -4.06 2.86 24.49
C SER A 474 -4.49 4.25 24.05
N VAL A 475 -4.92 4.34 22.81
CA VAL A 475 -5.36 5.57 22.17
C VAL A 475 -6.85 5.47 21.91
N MET A 476 -7.61 6.33 22.58
CA MET A 476 -9.03 6.56 22.35
C MET A 476 -9.21 7.92 21.67
N PRO A 477 -10.20 8.13 20.80
CA PRO A 477 -10.49 9.46 20.28
C PRO A 477 -10.91 10.41 21.41
N ASP A 478 -10.64 11.71 21.26
CA ASP A 478 -11.15 12.71 22.20
C ASP A 478 -12.67 12.87 22.07
N GLU A 479 -13.32 13.25 23.18
CA GLU A 479 -14.70 13.71 23.12
C GLU A 479 -14.79 14.94 22.21
N GLY A 480 -15.66 14.87 21.19
CA GLY A 480 -15.81 15.94 20.20
C GLY A 480 -14.76 15.93 19.08
N ALA A 481 -13.97 14.86 18.93
CA ALA A 481 -13.13 14.65 17.75
C ALA A 481 -13.96 14.75 16.47
N LYS A 482 -13.43 15.45 15.46
CA LYS A 482 -14.11 15.70 14.19
C LYS A 482 -13.76 14.59 13.19
N TYR A 483 -14.77 14.05 12.52
CA TYR A 483 -14.61 13.08 11.45
C TYR A 483 -15.15 13.67 10.15
N ASP A 484 -14.26 14.01 9.20
CA ASP A 484 -14.64 14.60 7.91
C ASP A 484 -15.47 13.64 7.05
N GLY A 485 -15.24 12.34 7.16
CA GLY A 485 -16.08 11.31 6.53
C GLY A 485 -17.39 11.03 7.26
N GLY A 486 -17.65 11.71 8.40
CA GLY A 486 -18.82 11.50 9.23
C GLY A 486 -18.68 10.39 10.28
N VAL A 487 -19.72 10.26 11.10
CA VAL A 487 -19.89 9.21 12.11
C VAL A 487 -21.11 8.38 11.71
N HIS A 488 -20.88 7.09 11.45
CA HIS A 488 -21.88 6.17 10.90
C HIS A 488 -22.15 5.05 11.90
N THR A 489 -23.41 4.83 12.24
CA THR A 489 -23.80 3.74 13.13
C THR A 489 -24.10 2.49 12.32
N ILE A 490 -23.40 1.39 12.63
CA ILE A 490 -23.64 0.08 12.02
C ILE A 490 -24.31 -0.82 13.04
N ASP A 491 -25.57 -1.18 12.79
CA ASP A 491 -26.29 -2.17 13.59
C ASP A 491 -25.91 -3.58 13.14
N LEU A 492 -25.07 -4.25 13.94
CA LEU A 492 -24.58 -5.60 13.67
C LEU A 492 -25.72 -6.62 13.58
N ALA A 493 -26.88 -6.36 14.20
CA ALA A 493 -28.03 -7.25 14.12
C ALA A 493 -28.75 -7.21 12.76
N GLN A 494 -28.47 -6.19 11.92
CA GLN A 494 -29.00 -6.11 10.55
C GLN A 494 -28.06 -6.72 9.50
N ILE A 495 -26.83 -7.06 9.89
CA ILE A 495 -25.88 -7.68 8.99
C ILE A 495 -26.34 -9.11 8.67
N VAL A 496 -26.25 -9.45 7.40
CA VAL A 496 -26.57 -10.76 6.82
C VAL A 496 -25.36 -11.25 6.02
N PRO A 497 -25.25 -12.54 5.71
CA PRO A 497 -24.12 -13.06 4.95
C PRO A 497 -23.97 -12.40 3.57
N MET A 498 -22.77 -11.93 3.25
CA MET A 498 -22.41 -11.20 2.05
C MET A 498 -21.21 -11.80 1.32
N VAL A 499 -21.13 -11.51 0.02
CA VAL A 499 -19.94 -11.74 -0.81
C VAL A 499 -19.72 -10.56 -1.75
N ALA A 500 -18.52 -10.39 -2.28
CA ALA A 500 -18.27 -9.48 -3.39
C ALA A 500 -18.46 -10.22 -4.73
N HIS A 501 -19.38 -9.75 -5.57
CA HIS A 501 -19.65 -10.32 -6.88
C HIS A 501 -18.50 -10.00 -7.86
N PRO A 502 -18.04 -10.95 -8.71
CA PRO A 502 -16.93 -10.73 -9.65
C PRO A 502 -17.22 -9.75 -10.80
N GLY A 503 -18.30 -8.97 -10.72
CA GLY A 503 -18.79 -8.11 -11.81
C GLY A 503 -19.50 -8.87 -12.94
N ASP A 504 -19.80 -8.16 -14.02
CA ASP A 504 -20.45 -8.64 -15.24
C ASP A 504 -19.89 -7.84 -16.43
N PRO A 505 -18.82 -8.33 -17.09
CA PRO A 505 -18.16 -7.63 -18.20
C PRO A 505 -19.09 -7.31 -19.37
N ASP A 506 -20.10 -8.15 -19.64
CA ASP A 506 -21.07 -7.94 -20.72
C ASP A 506 -21.98 -6.73 -20.41
N LYS A 507 -22.14 -6.40 -19.13
CA LYS A 507 -22.83 -5.18 -18.65
C LYS A 507 -21.87 -4.05 -18.31
N GLY A 508 -20.58 -4.20 -18.57
CA GLY A 508 -19.54 -3.21 -18.24
C GLY A 508 -19.28 -3.05 -16.74
N ILE A 509 -19.65 -4.03 -15.91
CA ILE A 509 -19.38 -4.03 -14.47
C ILE A 509 -18.06 -4.78 -14.24
N PRO A 510 -16.97 -4.09 -13.87
CA PRO A 510 -15.69 -4.75 -13.62
C PRO A 510 -15.73 -5.59 -12.34
N SER A 511 -14.79 -6.53 -12.21
CA SER A 511 -14.52 -7.19 -10.95
C SER A 511 -13.96 -6.16 -9.96
N ASP A 512 -14.73 -5.86 -8.93
CA ASP A 512 -14.44 -4.83 -7.94
C ASP A 512 -15.00 -5.28 -6.58
N PRO A 513 -14.23 -5.17 -5.48
CA PRO A 513 -14.73 -5.55 -4.15
C PRO A 513 -15.99 -4.77 -3.73
N THR A 514 -16.25 -3.58 -4.29
CA THR A 514 -17.47 -2.74 -4.08
C THR A 514 -18.76 -3.35 -4.63
N ASN A 515 -18.66 -4.47 -5.34
CA ASN A 515 -19.81 -5.24 -5.81
C ASN A 515 -20.38 -6.16 -4.71
N GLY A 516 -20.52 -5.67 -3.47
CA GLY A 516 -21.12 -6.42 -2.38
C GLY A 516 -22.55 -6.86 -2.71
N ALA A 517 -22.88 -8.10 -2.39
CA ALA A 517 -24.19 -8.69 -2.61
C ALA A 517 -24.54 -9.64 -1.44
N HIS A 518 -25.82 -9.69 -1.08
CA HIS A 518 -26.29 -10.68 -0.10
C HIS A 518 -26.25 -12.07 -0.72
N ILE A 519 -25.79 -13.07 0.03
CA ILE A 519 -25.75 -14.46 -0.44
C ILE A 519 -27.15 -14.95 -0.87
N SER A 520 -28.21 -14.48 -0.19
CA SER A 520 -29.60 -14.82 -0.53
C SER A 520 -30.03 -14.41 -1.95
N ASP A 521 -29.35 -13.43 -2.54
CA ASP A 521 -29.78 -12.78 -3.77
C ASP A 521 -29.06 -13.34 -5.02
N ILE A 522 -27.95 -14.06 -4.82
CA ILE A 522 -27.07 -14.55 -5.90
C ILE A 522 -27.59 -15.85 -6.52
N GLY A 523 -28.42 -16.60 -5.80
CA GLY A 523 -28.99 -17.87 -6.26
C GLY A 523 -27.96 -19.00 -6.29
N ASN A 524 -28.12 -19.94 -7.22
CA ASN A 524 -27.25 -21.11 -7.30
C ASN A 524 -26.01 -20.82 -8.16
N VAL A 525 -24.82 -20.88 -7.54
CA VAL A 525 -23.53 -20.72 -8.20
C VAL A 525 -22.77 -22.05 -8.17
N ALA A 526 -22.20 -22.45 -9.31
CA ALA A 526 -21.28 -23.58 -9.34
C ALA A 526 -19.92 -23.12 -8.81
N ILE A 527 -19.36 -23.88 -7.87
CA ILE A 527 -18.03 -23.66 -7.31
C ILE A 527 -17.09 -24.70 -7.88
N ASP A 528 -16.01 -24.26 -8.50
CA ASP A 528 -14.92 -25.14 -8.97
C ASP A 528 -13.78 -25.19 -7.94
N ILE A 529 -13.52 -24.08 -7.24
CA ILE A 529 -12.48 -23.96 -6.22
C ILE A 529 -13.05 -23.23 -5.00
N ALA A 530 -12.84 -23.79 -3.82
CA ALA A 530 -13.12 -23.15 -2.53
C ALA A 530 -11.80 -23.00 -1.75
N TYR A 531 -11.46 -21.77 -1.43
CA TYR A 531 -10.21 -21.40 -0.79
C TYR A 531 -10.48 -20.61 0.50
N GLY A 532 -10.11 -21.19 1.64
CA GLY A 532 -10.12 -20.53 2.94
C GLY A 532 -8.70 -20.19 3.38
N GLY A 533 -8.40 -18.94 3.72
CA GLY A 533 -7.04 -18.49 3.98
C GLY A 533 -6.71 -17.18 3.27
N SER A 534 -5.47 -16.70 3.41
CA SER A 534 -4.96 -15.34 3.13
C SER A 534 -4.81 -14.45 4.38
N CYS A 535 -4.28 -13.24 4.18
CA CYS A 535 -4.14 -12.22 5.21
C CYS A 535 -5.48 -11.83 5.87
N THR A 536 -6.62 -12.01 5.19
CA THR A 536 -7.94 -11.69 5.75
C THR A 536 -8.69 -12.88 6.34
N ALA A 537 -8.22 -14.11 6.15
CA ALA A 537 -9.04 -15.30 6.41
C ALA A 537 -8.22 -16.53 6.88
N GLY A 538 -7.05 -16.32 7.48
CA GLY A 538 -6.15 -17.37 7.97
C GLY A 538 -5.87 -17.34 9.47
N LYS A 539 -6.72 -16.68 10.26
CA LYS A 539 -6.51 -16.42 11.70
C LYS A 539 -7.07 -17.57 12.56
N GLU A 540 -6.93 -17.50 13.88
CA GLU A 540 -7.41 -18.57 14.78
C GLU A 540 -8.93 -18.77 14.60
N ASP A 541 -9.69 -17.68 14.56
CA ASP A 541 -11.15 -17.74 14.43
C ASP A 541 -11.61 -18.20 13.03
N ASP A 542 -10.94 -17.75 11.95
CA ASP A 542 -11.32 -18.17 10.59
C ASP A 542 -11.22 -19.69 10.43
N VAL A 543 -10.13 -20.27 10.95
CA VAL A 543 -9.90 -21.72 10.90
C VAL A 543 -10.89 -22.45 11.80
N ALA A 544 -11.28 -21.86 12.92
CA ALA A 544 -12.35 -22.41 13.76
C ALA A 544 -13.68 -22.48 13.01
N TYR A 545 -14.03 -21.41 12.26
CA TYR A 545 -15.24 -21.38 11.44
C TYR A 545 -15.20 -22.40 10.30
N TYR A 546 -14.06 -22.56 9.63
CA TYR A 546 -13.89 -23.61 8.62
C TYR A 546 -14.07 -25.01 9.22
N ALA A 547 -13.49 -25.25 10.39
CA ALA A 547 -13.63 -26.52 11.10
C ALA A 547 -15.08 -26.79 11.51
N GLU A 548 -15.81 -25.76 11.98
CA GLU A 548 -17.24 -25.88 12.31
C GLU A 548 -18.06 -26.30 11.09
N VAL A 549 -17.86 -25.66 9.94
CA VAL A 549 -18.54 -26.02 8.68
C VAL A 549 -18.20 -27.46 8.28
N CYS A 550 -16.93 -27.87 8.37
CA CYS A 550 -16.51 -29.23 8.03
C CYS A 550 -17.11 -30.27 8.98
N GLN A 551 -17.19 -29.97 10.29
CA GLN A 551 -17.83 -30.83 11.29
C GLN A 551 -19.32 -31.00 11.04
N GLU A 552 -20.03 -29.91 10.73
CA GLU A 552 -21.46 -29.99 10.41
C GLU A 552 -21.71 -30.75 9.10
N ALA A 553 -20.82 -30.58 8.11
CA ALA A 553 -20.87 -31.37 6.88
C ALA A 553 -20.69 -32.87 7.17
N ASP A 554 -19.68 -33.25 7.96
CA ASP A 554 -19.44 -34.66 8.34
C ASP A 554 -20.63 -35.25 9.12
N LYS A 555 -21.19 -34.52 10.09
CA LYS A 555 -22.39 -34.92 10.84
C LYS A 555 -23.60 -35.13 9.92
N ALA A 556 -23.73 -34.33 8.86
CA ALA A 556 -24.77 -34.45 7.86
C ALA A 556 -24.49 -35.54 6.80
N GLY A 557 -23.32 -36.20 6.86
CA GLY A 557 -22.89 -37.17 5.84
C GLY A 557 -22.58 -36.52 4.49
N LEU A 558 -22.23 -35.24 4.50
CA LEU A 558 -21.82 -34.46 3.33
C LEU A 558 -20.30 -34.48 3.19
N GLN A 559 -19.84 -34.36 1.94
CA GLN A 559 -18.44 -34.24 1.60
C GLN A 559 -18.27 -33.09 0.59
N VAL A 560 -17.03 -32.63 0.43
CA VAL A 560 -16.68 -31.74 -0.68
C VAL A 560 -17.15 -32.39 -1.98
N LYS A 561 -17.88 -31.63 -2.79
CA LYS A 561 -18.49 -32.11 -4.02
C LYS A 561 -17.42 -32.58 -5.00
N GLU A 562 -17.67 -33.68 -5.71
CA GLU A 562 -16.76 -34.19 -6.75
C GLU A 562 -16.46 -33.11 -7.79
N GLY A 563 -15.18 -32.91 -8.09
CA GLY A 563 -14.69 -31.89 -9.01
C GLY A 563 -14.45 -30.51 -8.41
N VAL A 564 -14.66 -30.33 -7.10
CA VAL A 564 -14.33 -29.09 -6.39
C VAL A 564 -13.00 -29.24 -5.67
N ASP A 565 -12.07 -28.33 -5.95
CA ASP A 565 -10.82 -28.24 -5.19
C ASP A 565 -11.06 -27.42 -3.91
N PHE A 566 -10.71 -27.97 -2.74
CA PHE A 566 -10.89 -27.34 -1.44
C PHE A 566 -9.54 -27.16 -0.74
N TYR A 567 -9.18 -25.91 -0.44
CA TYR A 567 -7.89 -25.55 0.14
C TYR A 567 -8.07 -24.70 1.40
N ILE A 568 -7.29 -25.01 2.43
CA ILE A 568 -7.14 -24.16 3.62
C ILE A 568 -5.68 -23.73 3.77
N GLN A 569 -5.45 -22.42 3.90
CA GLN A 569 -4.15 -21.82 4.21
C GLN A 569 -4.20 -21.17 5.59
N TYR A 570 -3.26 -21.55 6.46
CA TYR A 570 -3.05 -20.91 7.76
C TYR A 570 -2.31 -19.58 7.59
N GLY A 571 -2.70 -18.57 8.37
CA GLY A 571 -2.07 -17.25 8.38
C GLY A 571 -0.71 -17.24 9.06
N SER A 572 -0.46 -18.15 10.03
CA SER A 572 0.84 -18.33 10.66
C SER A 572 1.06 -19.75 11.15
N GLY A 573 2.32 -20.08 11.49
CA GLY A 573 2.66 -21.33 12.17
C GLY A 573 1.93 -21.49 13.51
N GLN A 574 1.72 -20.40 14.26
CA GLN A 574 0.99 -20.43 15.53
C GLN A 574 -0.47 -20.88 15.33
N VAL A 575 -1.14 -20.33 14.30
CA VAL A 575 -2.51 -20.72 13.94
C VAL A 575 -2.56 -22.18 13.50
N LYS A 576 -1.61 -22.62 12.66
CA LYS A 576 -1.50 -24.04 12.26
C LYS A 576 -1.37 -24.96 13.46
N ASP A 577 -0.48 -24.64 14.39
CA ASP A 577 -0.25 -25.45 15.58
C ASP A 577 -1.50 -25.52 16.47
N LEU A 578 -2.26 -24.43 16.56
CA LEU A 578 -3.56 -24.45 17.22
C LEU A 578 -4.55 -25.38 16.52
N ALA A 579 -4.67 -25.28 15.19
CA ALA A 579 -5.55 -26.12 14.40
C ALA A 579 -5.25 -27.61 14.59
N VAL A 580 -3.97 -27.99 14.59
CA VAL A 580 -3.52 -29.36 14.88
C VAL A 580 -3.90 -29.77 16.30
N ARG A 581 -3.60 -28.93 17.32
CA ARG A 581 -3.96 -29.24 18.73
C ARG A 581 -5.45 -29.40 18.96
N LYS A 582 -6.28 -28.67 18.21
CA LYS A 582 -7.75 -28.73 18.29
C LYS A 582 -8.36 -29.86 17.46
N GLY A 583 -7.56 -30.55 16.64
CA GLY A 583 -8.02 -31.57 15.70
C GLY A 583 -8.73 -30.99 14.47
N TRP A 584 -8.62 -29.67 14.23
CA TRP A 584 -9.22 -29.00 13.08
C TRP A 584 -8.50 -29.34 11.78
N HIS A 585 -7.21 -29.66 11.84
CA HIS A 585 -6.42 -30.03 10.67
C HIS A 585 -6.81 -31.39 10.06
N ASP A 586 -7.39 -32.29 10.88
CA ASP A 586 -7.74 -33.65 10.47
C ASP A 586 -9.15 -33.76 9.85
N LEU A 587 -9.98 -32.71 10.01
CA LEU A 587 -11.28 -32.56 9.37
C LEU A 587 -11.11 -32.22 7.90
#